data_AF-A0A967IB30-F1
#
_entry.id   AF-A0A967IB30-F1
#
_cell.length_a   1.000
_cell.length_b   1.000
_cell.length_c   1.000
_cell.angle_alpha   90.00
_cell.angle_beta   90.00
_cell.angle_gamma   90.00
#
_symmetry.space_group_name_H-M   'P 1'
#
loop_
_entity.id
_entity.type
_entity.pdbx_description
1 polymer ?
#
loop_
_entity_poly.entity_id
_entity_poly.type
_entity_poly.pdbx_seq_one_letter_code
_entity_poly.pdbx_strand_id
1 'polypeptide(L)' 'MTSPVPLFSSRFLFVRHGESEANAERVIGGSRDVALTDGGRREAAEA' A
#
# COMPACT_ATOMS: atom_id res chain seq x y z
N MET A 1 7.62 29.00 23.13
CA MET A 1 7.82 28.90 21.67
C MET A 1 7.95 27.42 21.33
N THR A 2 6.96 26.85 20.66
CA THR A 2 6.89 25.40 20.38
C THR A 2 7.60 25.14 19.06
N SER A 3 8.75 24.47 19.10
CA SER A 3 9.47 24.08 17.88
C SER A 3 8.71 22.95 17.17
N PRO A 4 8.52 22.99 15.84
CA PRO A 4 7.87 21.91 15.12
C PRO A 4 8.74 20.65 15.18
N VAL A 5 8.16 19.55 15.66
CA VAL A 5 8.79 18.23 15.65
C VAL A 5 8.65 17.65 14.23
N PRO A 6 9.74 17.30 13.55
CA PRO A 6 9.65 16.71 12.22
C PRO A 6 8.96 15.34 12.29
N LEU A 7 7.99 15.10 11.40
CA LEU A 7 7.26 13.82 11.32
C LEU A 7 8.19 12.64 10.99
N PHE A 8 9.26 12.88 10.23
CA PHE A 8 10.29 11.90 9.93
C PHE A 8 11.66 12.54 10.12
N SER A 9 12.55 11.85 10.84
CA SER A 9 13.94 12.27 11.05
C SER A 9 14.89 11.74 9.97
N SER A 10 14.40 10.92 9.05
CA SER A 10 15.15 10.27 7.97
C SER A 10 14.25 9.99 6.75
N ARG A 11 14.85 9.55 5.64
CA ARG A 11 14.09 9.17 4.44
C ARG A 11 13.17 8.01 4.76
N PHE A 12 11.89 8.17 4.45
CA PHE A 12 10.88 7.14 4.62
C PHE A 12 10.20 6.88 3.27
N LEU A 13 9.99 5.62 2.92
CA LEU A 13 9.30 5.22 1.69
C LEU A 13 8.00 4.50 2.05
N PHE A 14 6.88 5.02 1.53
CA PHE A 14 5.59 4.33 1.58
C PHE A 14 5.41 3.57 0.27
N VAL A 15 5.21 2.26 0.37
CA VAL A 15 4.89 1.40 -0.79
C VAL A 15 3.51 0.81 -0.56
N ARG A 16 2.62 0.95 -1.55
CA ARG A 16 1.32 0.28 -1.57
C ARG A 16 1.52 -1.11 -2.17
N HIS A 17 0.80 -2.11 -1.64
CA HIS A 17 0.74 -3.43 -2.29
C HIS A 17 0.13 -3.33 -3.70
N GLY A 18 0.38 -4.34 -4.54
CA GLY A 18 -0.21 -4.42 -5.89
C GLY A 18 -1.72 -4.66 -5.88
N GLU A 19 -2.34 -4.72 -7.05
CA GLU A 19 -3.78 -4.98 -7.19
C GLU A 19 -4.24 -6.28 -6.49
N SER A 20 -5.30 -6.21 -5.68
CA SER A 20 -5.99 -7.37 -5.09
C SER A 20 -7.27 -7.73 -5.82
N GLU A 21 -7.79 -8.94 -5.62
CA GLU A 21 -9.08 -9.37 -6.22
C GLU A 21 -10.23 -8.40 -5.87
N ALA A 22 -10.25 -7.89 -4.64
CA ALA A 22 -11.26 -6.90 -4.23
C ALA A 22 -11.10 -5.55 -4.97
N ASN A 23 -9.87 -5.17 -5.34
CA ASN A 23 -9.64 -3.99 -6.17
C ASN A 23 -10.18 -4.20 -7.59
N ALA A 24 -9.90 -5.37 -8.19
CA ALA A 24 -10.39 -5.75 -9.51
C ALA A 24 -11.93 -5.79 -9.56
N GLU A 25 -12.57 -6.36 -8.55
CA GLU A 25 -14.03 -6.44 -8.40
C GLU A 25 -14.69 -5.13 -7.96
N ARG A 26 -13.90 -4.09 -7.64
CA ARG A 26 -14.36 -2.77 -7.16
C ARG A 26 -15.19 -2.85 -5.86
N VAL A 27 -14.81 -3.73 -4.94
CA VAL A 27 -15.45 -3.90 -3.63
C VAL A 27 -14.52 -3.46 -2.49
N ILE A 28 -15.10 -2.98 -1.40
CA ILE A 28 -14.32 -2.54 -0.22
C ILE A 28 -13.77 -3.77 0.50
N GLY A 29 -12.47 -4.02 0.41
CA GLY A 29 -11.78 -5.13 1.08
C GLY A 29 -11.85 -5.04 2.61
N GLY A 30 -11.60 -3.85 3.18
CA GLY A 30 -11.56 -3.65 4.62
C GLY A 30 -10.49 -4.52 5.28
N SER A 31 -10.87 -5.24 6.34
CA SER A 31 -10.02 -6.19 7.06
C SER A 31 -10.04 -7.62 6.51
N ARG A 32 -10.69 -7.86 5.37
CA ARG A 32 -10.69 -9.18 4.73
C ARG A 32 -9.32 -9.49 4.16
N ASP A 33 -8.85 -10.71 4.39
CA ASP A 33 -7.64 -11.23 3.78
C ASP A 33 -7.94 -11.63 2.32
N VAL A 34 -7.51 -10.81 1.37
CA VAL A 34 -7.79 -10.98 -0.06
C VAL A 34 -6.48 -11.03 -0.82
N ALA A 35 -6.33 -12.05 -1.66
CA ALA A 35 -5.12 -12.27 -2.44
C ALA A 35 -4.87 -11.16 -3.49
N LEU A 36 -3.60 -11.04 -3.90
CA LEU A 36 -3.18 -10.25 -5.06
C LEU A 36 -3.55 -10.96 -6.36
N THR A 37 -3.95 -10.18 -7.37
CA THR A 37 -4.10 -10.68 -8.74
C THR A 37 -2.74 -11.06 -9.32
N ASP A 38 -2.70 -11.80 -10.43
CA ASP A 38 -1.46 -12.04 -11.18
C ASP A 38 -0.78 -10.73 -11.61
N GLY A 39 -1.59 -9.69 -11.90
CA GLY A 39 -1.13 -8.33 -12.13
C GLY A 39 -0.47 -7.73 -10.89
N GLY A 40 -1.19 -7.75 -9.76
CA GLY A 40 -0.68 -7.21 -8.49
C GLY A 40 0.60 -7.87 -8.00
N ARG A 41 0.81 -9.16 -8.28
CA ARG A 41 2.08 -9.83 -7.96
C ARG A 41 3.24 -9.36 -8.82
N ARG A 42 3.01 -9.00 -10.09
CA ARG A 42 4.04 -8.41 -10.96
C ARG A 42 4.34 -6.97 -10.55
N GLU A 43 3.32 -6.17 -10.25
CA GLU A 43 3.50 -4.80 -9.74
C GLU A 43 4.37 -4.78 -8.47
N ALA A 44 4.12 -5.71 -7.55
CA ALA A 44 4.92 -5.84 -6.34
C ALA A 44 6.38 -6.25 -6.59
N ALA A 45 6.67 -6.93 -7.71
CA ALA A 45 8.02 -7.33 -8.08
C ALA A 45 8.79 -6.22 -8.82
N GLU A 46 8.10 -5.25 -9.41
CA GLU A 46 8.69 -4.12 -10.14
C GLU A 46 8.93 -2.87 -9.28
N ALA A 47 8.36 -2.83 -8.06
CA ALA A 47 8.47 -1.73 -7.11
C ALA A 47 9.77 -1.76 -6.29
#